data_AF-A0A1F5NAN7-F1
#
_entry.id   AF-A0A1F5NAN7-F1
#
_cell.length_a   1.000
_cell.length_b   1.000
_cell.length_c   1.000
_cell.angle_alpha   90.00
_cell.angle_beta   90.00
_cell.angle_gamma   90.00
#
_symmetry.space_group_name_H-M   'P 1'
#
loop_
_entity.id
_entity.type
_entity.pdbx_description
1 polymer ?
#
loop_
_entity_poly.entity_id
_entity_poly.type
_entity_poly.pdbx_seq_one_letter_code
_entity_poly.pdbx_strand_id
1 'polypeptide(L)'
;MNRKIILALIIMLSPLAVFAHEGHAQLSEPAGTLPGEGKYFFEKIGEWVDVNILTLGTKDKQAKKLRFATERLSELTQLITQTESQEGDVREAAERYRNFLDSAENMAEVIIFLDGHEIAVAEKLEDETRHHEQVLGEYLGFTNLPHRSYIVEALNEARTVNGQIFKFMVEKYQITDEDVEKHRKILDGHFEIVETLAEGTGRAAEVAGLITEARNHQKAGLNARAYELLNDAKNLLY
;
A
#
# COMPACT_ATOMS: atom_id res chain seq x y z
N MET A 1 21.09 -10.84 49.91
CA MET A 1 20.01 -11.79 50.28
C MET A 1 19.04 -11.02 51.18
N ASN A 2 17.78 -10.70 50.88
CA ASN A 2 16.77 -11.07 49.87
C ASN A 2 15.80 -9.86 49.74
N ARG A 3 15.51 -9.34 48.55
CA ARG A 3 14.39 -9.71 47.63
C ARG A 3 12.98 -9.55 48.24
N LYS A 4 12.22 -8.58 47.67
CA LYS A 4 10.76 -8.52 47.36
C LYS A 4 10.30 -7.05 47.44
N ILE A 5 10.23 -6.26 46.35
CA ILE A 5 9.17 -6.22 45.30
C ILE A 5 7.81 -6.03 45.99
N ILE A 6 7.05 -4.95 45.77
CA ILE A 6 6.19 -4.78 44.59
C ILE A 6 6.09 -3.30 44.18
N LEU A 7 6.48 -3.10 42.93
CA LEU A 7 6.27 -1.95 42.06
C LEU A 7 4.76 -1.82 41.80
N ALA A 8 4.17 -0.66 42.10
CA ALA A 8 2.83 -0.32 41.64
C ALA A 8 2.91 0.03 40.15
N LEU A 9 2.93 -1.00 39.30
CA LEU A 9 2.69 -0.86 37.87
C LEU A 9 1.19 -0.60 37.70
N ILE A 10 0.80 0.67 37.61
CA ILE A 10 -0.54 1.03 37.13
C ILE A 10 -0.58 0.61 35.66
N ILE A 11 -1.27 -0.49 35.42
CA ILE A 11 -1.66 -0.96 34.10
C ILE A 11 -2.63 0.09 33.55
N MET A 12 -2.08 1.08 32.83
CA MET A 12 -2.83 1.82 31.83
C MET A 12 -3.05 0.84 30.67
N LEU A 13 -4.10 0.03 30.82
CA LEU A 13 -4.73 -0.72 29.75
C LEU A 13 -5.33 0.31 28.79
N SER A 14 -4.47 0.85 27.92
CA SER A 14 -4.93 1.44 26.67
C SER A 14 -5.58 0.32 25.84
N PRO A 15 -6.69 0.60 25.12
CA PRO A 15 -7.29 -0.38 24.19
C PRO A 15 -6.34 -0.80 23.05
N LEU A 16 -5.17 -0.18 22.95
CA LEU A 16 -4.16 -0.37 21.90
C LEU A 16 -3.51 -1.77 21.91
N ALA A 17 -3.55 -2.51 23.02
CA ALA A 17 -2.93 -3.83 23.09
C ALA A 17 -3.72 -4.93 22.33
N VAL A 18 -4.92 -4.64 21.82
CA VAL A 18 -5.71 -5.60 21.03
C VAL A 18 -5.30 -5.60 19.54
N PHE A 19 -4.57 -4.59 19.06
CA PHE A 19 -4.11 -4.54 17.67
C PHE A 19 -2.69 -5.12 17.45
N ALA A 20 -2.07 -5.65 18.51
CA ALA A 20 -0.71 -6.20 18.47
C ALA A 20 -0.68 -7.75 18.46
N HIS A 21 -1.77 -8.43 18.09
CA HIS A 21 -1.78 -9.88 17.90
C HIS A 21 -1.74 -10.22 16.40
N GLU A 22 -0.60 -10.81 15.99
CA GLU A 22 -0.43 -11.81 14.93
C GLU A 22 -1.02 -11.49 13.53
N GLY A 23 -0.17 -10.98 12.61
CA GLY A 23 -0.36 -11.20 11.17
C GLY A 23 -0.69 -10.00 10.28
N HIS A 24 -0.86 -8.79 10.81
CA HIS A 24 -1.20 -7.60 10.02
C HIS A 24 -0.01 -7.07 9.19
N ALA A 25 -0.24 -6.74 7.92
CA ALA A 25 0.76 -6.10 7.06
C ALA A 25 1.17 -4.73 7.65
N GLN A 26 2.48 -4.52 7.83
CA GLN A 26 3.03 -3.27 8.39
C GLN A 26 3.65 -2.42 7.29
N LEU A 27 3.25 -1.16 7.21
CA LEU A 27 3.84 -0.19 6.29
C LEU A 27 5.33 0.04 6.62
N SER A 28 6.13 0.25 5.57
CA SER A 28 7.58 0.41 5.70
C SER A 28 7.97 1.71 6.41
N GLU A 29 7.09 2.71 6.39
CA GLU A 29 7.27 3.98 7.06
C GLU A 29 6.28 4.14 8.21
N PRO A 30 6.73 4.52 9.42
CA PRO A 30 5.82 4.85 10.51
C PRO A 30 5.07 6.15 10.21
N ALA A 31 3.96 6.39 10.91
CA ALA A 31 3.28 7.67 10.82
C ALA A 31 4.20 8.82 11.27
N GLY A 32 4.15 9.93 10.52
CA GLY A 32 4.78 11.20 10.86
C GLY A 32 4.00 11.97 11.94
N THR A 33 4.13 13.28 11.93
CA THR A 33 3.25 14.14 12.75
C THR A 33 1.83 14.03 12.18
N LEU A 34 0.82 13.79 13.01
CA LEU A 34 -0.54 13.68 12.50
C LEU A 34 -1.09 15.04 12.05
N PRO A 35 -1.93 15.08 11.00
CA PRO A 35 -2.82 16.21 10.76
C PRO A 35 -3.60 16.60 12.03
N GLY A 36 -3.83 17.90 12.20
CA GLY A 36 -4.45 18.46 13.42
C GLY A 36 -3.45 18.81 14.53
N GLU A 37 -2.23 18.25 14.50
CA GLU A 37 -1.17 18.66 15.42
C GLU A 37 -0.51 19.98 14.99
N GLY A 38 -0.21 20.87 15.93
CA GLY A 38 0.40 22.18 15.62
C GLY A 38 1.76 22.09 14.90
N LYS A 39 2.47 20.97 15.04
CA LYS A 39 3.74 20.72 14.34
C LYS A 39 3.57 20.29 12.89
N TYR A 40 2.38 19.86 12.48
CA TYR A 40 2.12 19.34 11.14
C TYR A 40 2.37 20.38 10.04
N PHE A 41 2.13 21.65 10.34
CA PHE A 41 2.46 22.76 9.45
C PHE A 41 3.96 22.80 9.11
N PHE A 42 4.83 22.59 10.10
CA PHE A 42 6.28 22.59 9.90
C PHE A 42 6.75 21.34 9.16
N GLU A 43 6.08 20.21 9.36
CA GLU A 43 6.36 18.99 8.61
C GLU A 43 6.16 19.20 7.11
N LYS A 44 5.03 19.78 6.68
CA LYS A 44 4.78 20.11 5.27
C LYS A 44 5.89 20.97 4.65
N ILE A 45 6.38 21.96 5.39
CA ILE A 45 7.50 22.80 4.95
C ILE A 45 8.78 21.96 4.84
N GLY A 46 9.07 21.16 5.87
CA GLY A 46 10.22 20.28 5.92
C GLY A 46 10.25 19.31 4.74
N GLU A 47 9.13 18.66 4.43
CA GLU A 47 8.99 17.76 3.29
C GLU A 47 9.20 18.47 1.95
N TRP A 48 8.65 19.68 1.79
CA TRP A 48 8.88 20.47 0.58
C TRP A 48 10.37 20.78 0.40
N VAL A 49 11.04 21.21 1.47
CA VAL A 49 12.48 21.47 1.46
C VAL A 49 13.26 20.19 1.15
N ASP A 50 12.88 19.08 1.77
CA ASP A 50 13.55 17.80 1.62
C ASP A 50 13.48 17.30 0.17
N VAL A 51 12.32 17.39 -0.47
CA VAL A 51 12.16 16.97 -1.89
C VAL A 51 12.79 17.96 -2.86
N ASN A 52 12.61 19.27 -2.66
CA ASN A 52 12.95 20.24 -3.70
C ASN A 52 14.35 20.82 -3.58
N ILE A 53 14.90 20.89 -2.37
CA ILE A 53 16.20 21.51 -2.09
C ILE A 53 17.25 20.46 -1.77
N LEU A 54 16.92 19.49 -0.90
CA LEU A 54 17.91 18.52 -0.38
C LEU A 54 18.05 17.27 -1.24
N THR A 55 17.04 16.95 -2.05
CA THR A 55 17.06 15.75 -2.90
C THR A 55 17.41 16.11 -4.34
N LEU A 56 18.55 15.61 -4.81
CA LEU A 56 19.05 15.80 -6.17
C LEU A 56 18.73 14.56 -7.00
N GLY A 57 18.25 14.75 -8.24
CA GLY A 57 17.92 13.65 -9.15
C GLY A 57 16.45 13.22 -9.11
N THR A 58 15.91 12.87 -10.27
CA THR A 58 14.49 12.51 -10.44
C THR A 58 14.14 11.21 -9.72
N LYS A 59 15.03 10.21 -9.78
CA LYS A 59 14.86 8.90 -9.11
C LYS A 59 14.77 9.04 -7.59
N ASP A 60 15.67 9.80 -6.98
CA ASP A 60 15.65 10.01 -5.53
C ASP A 60 14.42 10.80 -5.09
N LYS A 61 13.96 11.76 -5.91
CA LYS A 61 12.71 12.49 -5.67
C LYS A 61 11.50 11.58 -5.77
N GLN A 62 11.45 10.69 -6.77
CA GLN A 62 10.39 9.70 -6.93
C GLN A 62 10.33 8.78 -5.71
N ALA A 63 11.47 8.20 -5.31
CA ALA A 63 11.55 7.31 -4.15
C ALA A 63 11.13 8.03 -2.86
N LYS A 64 11.50 9.30 -2.69
CA LYS A 64 11.10 10.11 -1.53
C LYS A 64 9.61 10.43 -1.52
N LYS A 65 9.00 10.68 -2.68
CA LYS A 65 7.55 10.88 -2.76
C LYS A 65 6.77 9.61 -2.50
N LEU A 66 7.23 8.46 -3.00
CA LEU A 66 6.65 7.18 -2.67
C LEU A 66 6.72 6.92 -1.15
N ARG A 67 7.86 7.22 -0.53
CA ARG A 67 8.02 7.14 0.93
C ARG A 67 7.03 8.03 1.69
N PHE A 68 6.85 9.29 1.25
CA PHE A 68 5.85 10.15 1.86
C PHE A 68 4.43 9.67 1.62
N ALA A 69 4.12 9.02 0.50
CA ALA A 69 2.83 8.36 0.34
C ALA A 69 2.65 7.27 1.42
N THR A 70 3.63 6.39 1.63
CA THR A 70 3.58 5.38 2.69
C THR A 70 3.40 6.01 4.08
N GLU A 71 4.12 7.09 4.38
CA GLU A 71 3.98 7.83 5.64
C GLU A 71 2.55 8.39 5.82
N ARG A 72 1.97 9.00 4.78
CA ARG A 72 0.57 9.50 4.81
C ARG A 72 -0.44 8.37 4.95
N LEU A 73 -0.16 7.19 4.40
CA LEU A 73 -0.99 6.01 4.59
C LEU A 73 -0.93 5.50 6.04
N SER A 74 0.24 5.55 6.66
CA SER A 74 0.42 5.26 8.09
C SER A 74 -0.33 6.27 8.97
N GLU A 75 -0.31 7.56 8.63
CA GLU A 75 -1.13 8.57 9.31
C GLU A 75 -2.62 8.30 9.15
N LEU A 76 -3.06 7.99 7.93
CA LEU A 76 -4.45 7.68 7.63
C LEU A 76 -4.93 6.49 8.48
N THR A 77 -4.18 5.39 8.46
CA THR A 77 -4.51 4.15 9.21
C THR A 77 -4.48 4.37 10.73
N GLN A 78 -3.59 5.24 11.22
CA GLN A 78 -3.56 5.64 12.62
C GLN A 78 -4.77 6.52 13.01
N LEU A 79 -5.18 7.46 12.15
CA LEU A 79 -6.32 8.35 12.44
C LEU A 79 -7.66 7.57 12.42
N ILE A 80 -7.88 6.67 11.46
CA ILE A 80 -9.14 5.90 11.39
C ILE A 80 -9.33 4.93 12.56
N THR A 81 -8.25 4.57 13.26
CA THR A 81 -8.28 3.70 14.45
C THR A 81 -8.43 4.47 15.75
N GLN A 82 -8.34 5.81 15.72
CA GLN A 82 -8.56 6.67 16.87
C GLN A 82 -10.04 7.06 16.97
N THR A 83 -10.61 6.92 18.16
CA THR A 83 -12.03 7.19 18.44
C THR A 83 -12.42 8.67 18.27
N GLU A 84 -11.46 9.60 18.33
CA GLU A 84 -11.70 11.05 18.38
C GLU A 84 -11.08 11.81 17.19
N SER A 85 -10.64 11.12 16.12
CA SER A 85 -10.07 11.81 14.96
C SER A 85 -11.11 12.69 14.27
N GLN A 86 -10.73 13.92 13.96
CA GLN A 86 -11.59 14.83 13.21
C GLN A 86 -11.59 14.41 11.74
N GLU A 87 -12.76 14.48 11.10
CA GLU A 87 -12.88 14.16 9.67
C GLU A 87 -11.93 15.00 8.80
N GLY A 88 -11.67 16.25 9.20
CA GLY A 88 -10.71 17.12 8.52
C GLY A 88 -9.29 16.55 8.49
N ASP A 89 -8.85 15.92 9.57
CA ASP A 89 -7.51 15.35 9.71
C ASP A 89 -7.39 14.07 8.87
N VAL A 90 -8.40 13.20 8.92
CA VAL A 90 -8.48 11.97 8.11
C VAL A 90 -8.48 12.30 6.62
N ARG A 91 -9.30 13.28 6.23
CA ARG A 91 -9.36 13.76 4.84
C ARG A 91 -8.02 14.31 4.38
N GLU A 92 -7.34 15.08 5.22
CA GLU A 92 -6.03 15.63 4.91
C GLU A 92 -4.97 14.53 4.69
N ALA A 93 -4.91 13.51 5.56
CA ALA A 93 -4.02 12.37 5.37
C ALA A 93 -4.30 11.64 4.04
N ALA A 94 -5.58 11.36 3.75
CA ALA A 94 -6.00 10.69 2.51
C ALA A 94 -5.70 11.51 1.24
N GLU A 95 -5.96 12.82 1.25
CA GLU A 95 -5.64 13.72 0.14
C GLU A 95 -4.14 13.77 -0.11
N ARG A 96 -3.33 13.87 0.96
CA ARG A 96 -1.87 13.90 0.82
C ARG A 96 -1.30 12.56 0.35
N TYR A 97 -1.85 11.43 0.81
CA TYR A 97 -1.50 10.10 0.31
C TYR A 97 -1.64 10.05 -1.21
N ARG A 98 -2.84 10.37 -1.72
CA ARG A 98 -3.15 10.40 -3.15
C ARG A 98 -2.20 11.33 -3.91
N ASN A 99 -1.99 12.55 -3.43
CA ASN A 99 -1.11 13.52 -4.10
C ASN A 99 0.36 13.06 -4.17
N PHE A 100 0.88 12.41 -3.12
CA PHE A 100 2.23 11.89 -3.14
C PHE A 100 2.37 10.65 -4.01
N LEU A 101 1.38 9.77 -3.99
CA LEU A 101 1.36 8.57 -4.82
C LEU A 101 1.26 8.91 -6.30
N ASP A 102 0.30 9.75 -6.70
CA ASP A 102 0.17 10.27 -8.07
C ASP A 102 1.45 10.98 -8.53
N SER A 103 2.05 11.82 -7.67
CA SER A 103 3.31 12.47 -8.02
C SER A 103 4.48 11.48 -8.14
N ALA A 104 4.50 10.39 -7.36
CA ALA A 104 5.52 9.34 -7.46
C ALA A 104 5.32 8.46 -8.70
N GLU A 105 4.07 8.18 -9.09
CA GLU A 105 3.72 7.49 -10.32
C GLU A 105 4.14 8.32 -11.54
N ASN A 106 3.71 9.58 -11.63
CA ASN A 106 4.06 10.47 -12.74
C ASN A 106 5.59 10.58 -12.92
N MET A 107 6.35 10.66 -11.81
CA MET A 107 7.80 10.64 -11.89
C MET A 107 8.37 9.30 -12.33
N ALA A 108 7.79 8.18 -11.86
CA ALA A 108 8.20 6.85 -12.29
C ALA A 108 8.00 6.70 -13.80
N GLU A 109 6.85 7.09 -14.34
CA GLU A 109 6.61 7.10 -15.79
C GLU A 109 7.69 7.89 -16.53
N VAL A 110 7.96 9.13 -16.11
CA VAL A 110 8.98 9.99 -16.72
C VAL A 110 10.36 9.33 -16.69
N ILE A 111 10.77 8.76 -15.56
CA ILE A 111 12.07 8.07 -15.43
C ILE A 111 12.12 6.88 -16.38
N ILE A 112 11.09 6.05 -16.39
CA ILE A 112 11.05 4.84 -17.20
C ILE A 112 11.08 5.17 -18.70
N PHE A 113 10.32 6.20 -19.13
CA PHE A 113 10.28 6.62 -20.53
C PHE A 113 11.56 7.31 -21.00
N LEU A 114 12.17 8.17 -20.17
CA LEU A 114 13.32 9.00 -20.58
C LEU A 114 14.66 8.31 -20.35
N ASP A 115 14.83 7.67 -19.18
CA ASP A 115 16.09 7.03 -18.82
C ASP A 115 16.17 5.59 -19.32
N GLY A 116 15.12 5.13 -20.03
CA GLY A 116 15.06 3.95 -20.87
C GLY A 116 15.75 2.75 -20.23
N HIS A 117 14.99 1.96 -19.45
CA HIS A 117 15.37 0.71 -18.77
C HIS A 117 15.59 0.79 -17.24
N GLU A 118 15.15 1.85 -16.56
CA GLU A 118 15.08 1.90 -15.08
C GLU A 118 13.85 1.11 -14.54
N ILE A 119 13.68 -0.13 -14.98
CA ILE A 119 12.57 -1.01 -14.58
C ILE A 119 12.50 -1.23 -13.06
N ALA A 120 13.64 -1.12 -12.37
CA ALA A 120 13.69 -1.19 -10.91
C ALA A 120 12.82 -0.13 -10.22
N VAL A 121 12.57 1.03 -10.87
CA VAL A 121 11.65 2.05 -10.35
C VAL A 121 10.19 1.57 -10.47
N ALA A 122 9.84 0.94 -11.58
CA ALA A 122 8.52 0.34 -11.81
C ALA A 122 8.26 -0.79 -10.81
N GLU A 123 9.25 -1.67 -10.60
CA GLU A 123 9.16 -2.80 -9.67
C GLU A 123 8.99 -2.33 -8.23
N LYS A 124 9.72 -1.29 -7.82
CA LYS A 124 9.55 -0.71 -6.48
C LYS A 124 8.18 -0.07 -6.31
N LEU A 125 7.69 0.65 -7.32
CA LEU A 125 6.36 1.25 -7.28
C LEU A 125 5.27 0.18 -7.22
N GLU A 126 5.40 -0.91 -7.98
CA GLU A 126 4.52 -2.06 -7.94
C GLU A 126 4.50 -2.69 -6.54
N ASP A 127 5.67 -3.02 -5.98
CA ASP A 127 5.79 -3.66 -4.67
C ASP A 127 5.16 -2.84 -3.55
N GLU A 128 5.49 -1.53 -3.46
CA GLU A 128 4.93 -0.64 -2.43
C GLU A 128 3.42 -0.44 -2.60
N THR A 129 2.92 -0.32 -3.84
CA THR A 129 1.47 -0.14 -4.06
C THR A 129 0.67 -1.42 -3.85
N ARG A 130 1.25 -2.59 -4.14
CA ARG A 130 0.68 -3.89 -3.74
C ARG A 130 0.62 -4.02 -2.23
N HIS A 131 1.67 -3.59 -1.54
CA HIS A 131 1.69 -3.58 -0.08
C HIS A 131 0.65 -2.62 0.51
N HIS A 132 0.51 -1.42 -0.06
CA HIS A 132 -0.56 -0.48 0.30
C HIS A 132 -1.95 -1.13 0.13
N GLU A 133 -2.19 -1.82 -0.99
CA GLU A 133 -3.43 -2.57 -1.24
C GLU A 133 -3.71 -3.61 -0.16
N GLN A 134 -2.70 -4.40 0.22
CA GLN A 134 -2.82 -5.42 1.26
C GLN A 134 -3.24 -4.79 2.60
N VAL A 135 -2.50 -3.77 3.05
CA VAL A 135 -2.77 -3.04 4.30
C VAL A 135 -4.19 -2.46 4.29
N LEU A 136 -4.55 -1.72 3.25
CA LEU A 136 -5.87 -1.11 3.12
C LEU A 136 -7.00 -2.13 3.05
N GLY A 137 -6.75 -3.28 2.43
CA GLY A 137 -7.69 -4.39 2.34
C GLY A 137 -8.03 -4.99 3.70
N GLU A 138 -7.05 -5.13 4.60
CA GLU A 138 -7.28 -5.61 5.97
C GLU A 138 -8.26 -4.71 6.73
N TYR A 139 -8.17 -3.38 6.52
CA TYR A 139 -9.08 -2.43 7.16
C TYR A 139 -10.52 -2.55 6.68
N LEU A 140 -10.77 -2.97 5.43
CA LEU A 140 -12.13 -3.14 4.92
C LEU A 140 -12.89 -4.31 5.57
N GLY A 141 -12.19 -5.23 6.24
CA GLY A 141 -12.78 -6.31 7.03
C GLY A 141 -13.47 -5.84 8.32
N PHE A 142 -13.21 -4.61 8.78
CA PHE A 142 -13.85 -4.08 9.99
C PHE A 142 -15.26 -3.54 9.70
N THR A 143 -16.27 -4.09 10.38
CA THR A 143 -17.69 -3.77 10.14
C THR A 143 -18.09 -2.34 10.52
N ASN A 144 -17.36 -1.70 11.45
CA ASN A 144 -17.65 -0.35 11.94
C ASN A 144 -16.44 0.57 11.80
N LEU A 145 -15.80 0.56 10.64
CA LEU A 145 -14.63 1.41 10.39
C LEU A 145 -15.05 2.89 10.25
N PRO A 146 -14.59 3.79 11.13
CA PRO A 146 -14.80 5.22 10.95
C PRO A 146 -14.22 5.68 9.62
N HIS A 147 -14.94 6.58 8.94
CA HIS A 147 -14.49 7.18 7.68
C HIS A 147 -14.06 6.16 6.60
N ARG A 148 -14.74 5.01 6.53
CA ARG A 148 -14.48 3.93 5.55
C ARG A 148 -14.30 4.42 4.11
N SER A 149 -14.98 5.50 3.71
CA SER A 149 -14.85 6.09 2.38
C SER A 149 -13.40 6.46 2.03
N TYR A 150 -12.63 7.03 2.96
CA TYR A 150 -11.24 7.42 2.68
C TYR A 150 -10.31 6.21 2.52
N ILE A 151 -10.61 5.08 3.17
CA ILE A 151 -9.88 3.82 2.99
C ILE A 151 -10.22 3.19 1.63
N VAL A 152 -11.50 3.20 1.24
CA VAL A 152 -11.90 2.75 -0.10
C VAL A 152 -11.26 3.61 -1.19
N GLU A 153 -11.22 4.93 -1.01
CA GLU A 153 -10.54 5.83 -1.94
C GLU A 153 -9.04 5.53 -2.04
N ALA A 154 -8.34 5.42 -0.91
CA ALA A 154 -6.92 5.10 -0.88
C ALA A 154 -6.64 3.73 -1.51
N LEU A 155 -7.50 2.73 -1.27
CA LEU A 155 -7.37 1.39 -1.85
C LEU A 155 -7.50 1.44 -3.37
N ASN A 156 -8.50 2.18 -3.87
CA ASN A 156 -8.69 2.33 -5.30
C ASN A 156 -7.50 3.03 -5.96
N GLU A 157 -6.91 4.03 -5.30
CA GLU A 157 -5.71 4.70 -5.77
C GLU A 157 -4.52 3.73 -5.86
N ALA A 158 -4.23 3.01 -4.77
CA ALA A 158 -3.16 2.02 -4.73
C ALA A 158 -3.30 0.96 -5.84
N ARG A 159 -4.51 0.43 -6.02
CA ARG A 159 -4.83 -0.57 -7.03
C ARG A 159 -4.72 -0.03 -8.45
N THR A 160 -5.11 1.22 -8.67
CA THR A 160 -5.04 1.87 -9.99
C THR A 160 -3.59 1.99 -10.43
N VAL A 161 -2.75 2.59 -9.58
CA VAL A 161 -1.31 2.75 -9.84
C VAL A 161 -0.62 1.38 -9.98
N ASN A 162 -0.90 0.43 -9.10
CA ASN A 162 -0.34 -0.93 -9.16
C ASN A 162 -0.70 -1.63 -10.49
N GLY A 163 -1.96 -1.55 -10.92
CA GLY A 163 -2.42 -2.16 -12.16
C GLY A 163 -1.81 -1.51 -13.40
N GLN A 164 -1.71 -0.18 -13.42
CA GLN A 164 -1.08 0.56 -14.51
C GLN A 164 0.40 0.20 -14.63
N ILE A 165 1.14 0.21 -13.53
CA ILE A 165 2.58 -0.06 -13.56
C ILE A 165 2.88 -1.53 -13.89
N PHE A 166 2.10 -2.48 -13.35
CA PHE A 166 2.27 -3.90 -13.68
C PHE A 166 1.99 -4.17 -15.16
N LYS A 167 0.88 -3.65 -15.69
CA LYS A 167 0.53 -3.79 -17.11
C LYS A 167 1.63 -3.19 -17.99
N PHE A 168 2.12 -2.01 -17.64
CA PHE A 168 3.22 -1.37 -18.34
C PHE A 168 4.47 -2.24 -18.35
N MET A 169 4.87 -2.81 -17.20
CA MET A 169 6.04 -3.70 -17.11
C MET A 169 5.87 -4.94 -18.00
N VAL A 170 4.70 -5.58 -18.00
CA VAL A 170 4.45 -6.74 -18.88
C VAL A 170 4.49 -6.35 -20.36
N GLU A 171 3.82 -5.25 -20.75
CA GLU A 171 3.72 -4.87 -22.16
C GLU A 171 5.05 -4.39 -22.76
N LYS A 172 5.91 -3.77 -21.95
CA LYS A 172 7.15 -3.15 -22.43
C LYS A 172 8.40 -3.95 -22.11
N TYR A 173 8.38 -4.74 -21.05
CA TYR A 173 9.58 -5.40 -20.52
C TYR A 173 9.45 -6.92 -20.37
N GLN A 174 8.36 -7.55 -20.82
CA GLN A 174 8.28 -9.01 -20.89
C GLN A 174 8.75 -9.55 -22.25
N ILE A 175 10.06 -9.50 -22.49
CA ILE A 175 10.64 -9.87 -23.79
C ILE A 175 11.28 -11.26 -23.75
N THR A 176 11.94 -11.60 -22.62
CA THR A 176 12.66 -12.85 -22.43
C THR A 176 11.93 -13.79 -21.47
N ASP A 177 12.32 -15.07 -21.47
CA ASP A 177 11.81 -16.05 -20.50
C ASP A 177 12.14 -15.65 -19.05
N GLU A 178 13.25 -14.94 -18.84
CA GLU A 178 13.63 -14.39 -17.52
C GLU A 178 12.64 -13.31 -17.07
N ASP A 179 12.23 -12.41 -17.97
CA ASP A 179 11.25 -11.37 -17.66
C ASP A 179 9.86 -11.96 -17.39
N VAL A 180 9.48 -12.99 -18.16
CA VAL A 180 8.24 -13.75 -17.92
C VAL A 180 8.24 -14.35 -16.52
N GLU A 181 9.36 -14.97 -16.12
CA GLU A 181 9.51 -15.57 -14.79
C GLU A 181 9.52 -14.51 -13.68
N LYS A 182 10.10 -13.33 -13.95
CA LYS A 182 10.11 -12.22 -13.00
C LYS A 182 8.69 -11.69 -12.74
N HIS A 183 7.93 -11.38 -13.78
CA HIS A 183 6.54 -10.95 -13.62
C HIS A 183 5.64 -12.05 -13.06
N ARG A 184 5.98 -13.32 -13.31
CA ARG A 184 5.30 -14.46 -12.67
C ARG A 184 5.41 -14.39 -11.15
N LYS A 185 6.60 -14.11 -10.62
CA LYS A 185 6.83 -13.98 -9.16
C LYS A 185 6.09 -12.79 -8.56
N ILE A 186 5.97 -11.69 -9.29
CA ILE A 186 5.16 -10.54 -8.88
C ILE A 186 3.68 -10.95 -8.72
N LEU A 187 3.15 -11.73 -9.67
CA LEU A 187 1.78 -12.23 -9.57
C LEU A 187 1.53 -13.10 -8.35
N ASP A 188 2.54 -13.83 -7.85
CA ASP A 188 2.37 -14.66 -6.64
C ASP A 188 1.95 -13.82 -5.43
N GLY A 189 2.44 -12.58 -5.29
CA GLY A 189 1.97 -11.66 -4.25
C GLY A 189 0.51 -11.23 -4.43
N HIS A 190 0.04 -11.08 -5.67
CA HIS A 190 -1.37 -10.77 -5.92
C HIS A 190 -2.30 -11.97 -5.68
N PHE A 191 -1.82 -13.19 -5.93
CA PHE A 191 -2.55 -14.38 -5.53
C PHE A 191 -2.71 -14.44 -4.02
N GLU A 192 -1.64 -14.19 -3.26
CA GLU A 192 -1.68 -14.17 -1.80
C GLU A 192 -2.73 -13.18 -1.27
N ILE A 193 -2.80 -11.98 -1.83
CA ILE A 193 -3.84 -10.99 -1.49
C ILE A 193 -5.24 -11.55 -1.75
N VAL A 194 -5.49 -12.09 -2.94
CA VAL A 194 -6.81 -12.61 -3.31
C VAL A 194 -7.21 -13.81 -2.45
N GLU A 195 -6.29 -14.74 -2.22
CA GLU A 195 -6.49 -15.94 -1.40
C GLU A 195 -6.79 -15.52 0.06
N THR A 196 -6.02 -14.60 0.62
CA THR A 196 -6.24 -14.07 1.97
C THR A 196 -7.59 -13.36 2.12
N LEU A 197 -7.96 -12.51 1.16
CA LEU A 197 -9.26 -11.83 1.15
C LEU A 197 -10.42 -12.82 1.01
N ALA A 198 -10.27 -13.81 0.15
CA ALA A 198 -11.27 -14.84 -0.10
C ALA A 198 -11.53 -15.70 1.15
N GLU A 199 -10.46 -16.06 1.87
CA GLU A 199 -10.55 -16.76 3.15
C GLU A 199 -11.16 -15.87 4.23
N GLY A 200 -10.66 -14.65 4.40
CA GLY A 200 -11.11 -13.70 5.42
C GLY A 200 -12.59 -13.28 5.27
N THR A 201 -13.09 -13.21 4.04
CA THR A 201 -14.51 -12.92 3.76
C THR A 201 -15.40 -14.17 3.74
N GLY A 202 -14.82 -15.37 3.72
CA GLY A 202 -15.56 -16.63 3.55
C GLY A 202 -16.12 -16.84 2.13
N ARG A 203 -15.60 -16.11 1.14
CA ARG A 203 -16.11 -16.06 -0.25
C ARG A 203 -15.21 -16.77 -1.27
N ALA A 204 -14.35 -17.68 -0.80
CA ALA A 204 -13.44 -18.46 -1.66
C ALA A 204 -14.14 -19.18 -2.83
N ALA A 205 -15.35 -19.70 -2.62
CA ALA A 205 -16.11 -20.35 -3.68
C ALA A 205 -16.49 -19.41 -4.84
N GLU A 206 -16.68 -18.11 -4.57
CA GLU A 206 -17.07 -17.12 -5.57
C GLU A 206 -15.93 -16.79 -6.55
N VAL A 207 -14.69 -16.84 -6.06
CA VAL A 207 -13.50 -16.45 -6.85
C VAL A 207 -12.64 -17.63 -7.29
N ALA A 208 -12.93 -18.85 -6.84
CA ALA A 208 -12.12 -20.05 -7.15
C ALA A 208 -11.89 -20.27 -8.65
N GLY A 209 -12.91 -20.01 -9.48
CA GLY A 209 -12.80 -20.10 -10.94
C GLY A 209 -11.80 -19.10 -11.52
N LEU A 210 -11.88 -17.83 -11.09
CA LEU A 210 -10.97 -16.75 -11.51
C LEU A 210 -9.53 -17.04 -11.08
N ILE A 211 -9.31 -17.49 -9.84
CA ILE A 211 -7.98 -17.87 -9.33
C ILE A 211 -7.40 -19.01 -10.18
N THR A 212 -8.20 -20.04 -10.47
CA THR A 212 -7.75 -21.18 -11.28
C THR A 212 -7.37 -20.75 -12.69
N GLU A 213 -8.19 -19.92 -13.34
CA GLU A 213 -7.92 -19.39 -14.68
C GLU A 213 -6.69 -18.49 -14.68
N ALA A 214 -6.54 -17.61 -13.68
CA ALA A 214 -5.37 -16.76 -13.52
C ALA A 214 -4.08 -17.59 -13.37
N ARG A 215 -4.09 -18.67 -12.56
CA ARG A 215 -2.93 -19.58 -12.42
C ARG A 215 -2.57 -20.27 -13.73
N ASN A 216 -3.57 -20.62 -14.55
CA ASN A 216 -3.32 -21.22 -15.86
C ASN A 216 -2.67 -20.21 -16.83
N HIS A 217 -3.15 -18.96 -16.84
CA HIS A 217 -2.54 -17.89 -17.63
C HIS A 217 -1.11 -17.56 -17.16
N GLN A 218 -0.89 -17.48 -15.85
CA GLN A 218 0.41 -17.28 -15.23
C GLN A 218 1.40 -18.38 -15.69
N LYS A 219 1.00 -19.66 -15.65
CA LYS A 219 1.83 -20.79 -16.12
C LYS A 219 2.15 -20.73 -17.62
N ALA A 220 1.26 -20.16 -18.42
CA ALA A 220 1.44 -19.97 -19.86
C ALA A 220 2.26 -18.71 -20.21
N GLY A 221 2.74 -17.94 -19.21
CA GLY A 221 3.45 -16.67 -19.41
C GLY A 221 2.54 -15.50 -19.81
N LEU A 222 1.22 -15.67 -19.73
CA LEU A 222 0.21 -14.66 -20.05
C LEU A 222 -0.06 -13.76 -18.84
N ASN A 223 0.99 -13.12 -18.32
CA ASN A 223 0.98 -12.43 -17.03
C ASN A 223 0.00 -11.25 -16.96
N ALA A 224 -0.16 -10.47 -18.03
CA ALA A 224 -1.16 -9.39 -18.08
C ALA A 224 -2.59 -9.94 -17.91
N ARG A 225 -2.90 -11.07 -18.58
CA ARG A 225 -4.22 -11.70 -18.48
C ARG A 225 -4.46 -12.30 -17.10
N ALA A 226 -3.43 -12.90 -16.50
CA ALA A 226 -3.51 -13.40 -15.14
C ALA A 226 -3.80 -12.26 -14.14
N TYR A 227 -3.15 -11.09 -14.30
CA TYR A 227 -3.41 -9.93 -13.47
C TYR A 227 -4.85 -9.41 -13.59
N GLU A 228 -5.39 -9.32 -14.81
CA GLU A 228 -6.78 -8.90 -15.03
C GLU A 228 -7.78 -9.77 -14.25
N LEU A 229 -7.61 -11.09 -14.31
CA LEU A 229 -8.47 -12.04 -13.59
C LEU A 229 -8.32 -11.92 -12.06
N LEU A 230 -7.12 -11.63 -11.57
CA LEU A 230 -6.90 -11.33 -10.15
C LEU A 230 -7.57 -10.02 -9.75
N ASN A 231 -7.55 -9.00 -10.61
CA ASN A 231 -8.24 -7.74 -10.36
C ASN A 231 -9.77 -7.90 -10.34
N ASP A 232 -10.31 -8.74 -11.22
CA ASP A 232 -11.72 -9.12 -11.20
C ASP A 232 -12.09 -9.84 -9.90
N ALA A 233 -11.23 -10.76 -9.43
CA ALA A 233 -11.43 -11.42 -8.14
C ALA A 233 -11.41 -10.43 -6.97
N LYS A 234 -10.46 -9.50 -6.94
CA LYS A 234 -10.39 -8.43 -5.93
C LYS A 234 -11.66 -7.55 -5.93
N ASN A 235 -12.16 -7.20 -7.11
CA ASN A 235 -13.41 -6.43 -7.24
C ASN A 235 -14.63 -7.15 -6.67
N LEU A 236 -14.64 -8.48 -6.70
CA LEU A 236 -15.70 -9.24 -6.06
C LEU A 236 -15.56 -9.24 -4.55
N LEU A 237 -14.33 -9.26 -4.01
CA LEU A 237 -14.06 -9.48 -2.59
C LEU A 237 -14.15 -8.23 -1.70
N TYR A 238 -13.81 -7.05 -2.22
CA TYR A 238 -13.88 -5.76 -1.49
C TYR A 238 -15.30 -5.18 -1.42
#